data_AF-A0A3C0IYU7-F1
#
_entry.id   AF-A0A3C0IYU7-F1
#
_cell.length_a   1.000
_cell.length_b   1.000
_cell.length_c   1.000
_cell.angle_alpha   90.00
_cell.angle_beta   90.00
_cell.angle_gamma   90.00
#
_symmetry.space_group_name_H-M   'P 1'
#
loop_
_entity.id
_entity.type
_entity.pdbx_description
1 polymer ?
#
loop_
_entity_poly.entity_id
_entity_poly.type
_entity_poly.pdbx_seq_one_letter_code
_entity_poly.pdbx_strand_id
1 'polypeptide(L)'
;GKDLETEQFSAALRDEQFEVLKKAQAKVLNLTNWHEFMKTLVRAGFRSRSMITSESTVLYSYVLYLLGRYDFGVDSHALRSIVARWFFMSSLTGRYTDSPESQMESDLARFRGAGTADDFVSVLDGIARDALTEDFWAISLPNALETSSARSPYLFAYYAALNLLDARVLFSEMRVAELLDPAISPRKSAIERHHLFPKGYLKTIGITDIRDTNQIANYALVQWDDNVHISDSAPSDYYPKYEQRLARDAAAWDLTLKHHALPDGWHCKEYRQFLDERRKLLAEVIRAGYETL
;
A
#
# COMPACT_ATOMS: atom_id res chain seq x y z
N GLY A 1 38.49 1.88 16.97
CA GLY A 1 37.24 2.64 17.01
C GLY A 1 37.59 4.01 17.48
N LYS A 2 36.87 5.03 17.00
CA LYS A 2 36.88 6.35 17.63
C LYS A 2 35.96 6.27 18.84
N ASP A 3 36.48 6.61 20.01
CA ASP A 3 35.65 6.87 21.18
C ASP A 3 34.90 8.19 20.94
N LEU A 4 33.57 8.17 21.04
CA LEU A 4 32.73 9.32 20.72
C LEU A 4 32.77 10.39 21.84
N GLU A 5 33.19 10.03 23.05
CA GLU A 5 33.34 10.96 24.17
C GLU A 5 34.76 11.53 24.25
N THR A 6 35.78 10.70 23.97
CA THR A 6 37.19 11.12 24.11
C THR A 6 37.89 11.47 22.80
N GLU A 7 37.25 11.20 21.66
CA GLU A 7 37.78 11.33 20.29
C GLU A 7 39.06 10.53 20.00
N GLN A 8 39.51 9.69 20.93
CA GLN A 8 40.71 8.89 20.80
C GLN A 8 40.46 7.61 20.01
N PHE A 9 41.47 7.18 19.25
CA PHE A 9 41.42 5.95 18.47
C PHE A 9 42.06 4.80 19.23
N SER A 10 41.29 3.74 19.49
CA SER A 10 41.78 2.51 20.12
C SER A 10 41.57 1.30 19.22
N ALA A 11 42.57 0.41 19.15
CA ALA A 11 42.47 -0.87 18.44
C ALA A 11 41.46 -1.80 19.13
N ALA A 12 41.44 -1.86 20.47
CA ALA A 12 40.48 -2.65 21.23
C ALA A 12 39.03 -2.20 20.95
N LEU A 13 38.77 -0.89 20.99
CA LEU A 13 37.45 -0.33 20.66
C LEU A 13 37.07 -0.61 19.20
N ARG A 14 38.05 -0.77 18.29
CA ARG A 14 37.78 -1.15 16.90
C ARG A 14 37.23 -2.57 16.85
N ASP A 15 37.92 -3.48 17.53
CA ASP A 15 37.62 -4.90 17.50
C ASP A 15 36.27 -5.17 18.22
N GLU A 16 35.96 -4.44 19.29
CA GLU A 16 34.64 -4.45 19.93
C GLU A 16 33.51 -4.01 18.98
N GLN A 17 33.70 -2.90 18.25
CA GLN A 17 32.71 -2.43 17.28
C GLN A 17 32.53 -3.41 16.11
N PHE A 18 33.61 -4.07 15.68
CA PHE A 18 33.52 -5.12 14.68
C PHE A 18 32.75 -6.34 15.18
N GLU A 19 32.89 -6.72 16.45
CA GLU A 19 32.10 -7.81 17.03
C GLU A 19 30.61 -7.45 17.17
N VAL A 20 30.29 -6.20 17.50
CA VAL A 20 28.90 -5.70 17.44
C VAL A 20 28.36 -5.79 16.02
N LEU A 21 29.10 -5.31 15.03
CA LEU A 21 28.73 -5.36 13.62
C LEU A 21 28.52 -6.79 13.13
N LYS A 22 29.42 -7.72 13.50
CA LYS A 22 29.34 -9.13 13.13
C LYS A 22 28.09 -9.80 13.69
N LYS A 23 27.75 -9.53 14.95
CA LYS A 23 26.50 -10.02 15.58
C LYS A 23 25.27 -9.43 14.88
N ALA A 24 25.28 -8.13 14.56
CA ALA A 24 24.18 -7.49 13.85
C ALA A 24 24.02 -8.04 12.42
N GLN A 25 25.12 -8.21 11.68
CA GLN A 25 25.12 -8.78 10.33
C GLN A 25 24.53 -10.20 10.33
N ALA A 26 24.89 -11.03 11.30
CA ALA A 26 24.34 -12.38 11.43
C ALA A 26 22.80 -12.37 11.63
N LYS A 27 22.25 -11.38 12.35
CA LYS A 27 20.79 -11.21 12.51
C LYS A 27 20.13 -10.73 11.22
N VAL A 28 20.74 -9.75 10.53
CA VAL A 28 20.21 -9.14 9.29
C VAL A 28 20.16 -10.15 8.15
N LEU A 29 21.23 -10.93 7.97
CA LEU A 29 21.36 -11.93 6.90
C LEU A 29 20.66 -13.27 7.23
N ASN A 30 20.01 -13.38 8.38
CA ASN A 30 19.28 -14.58 8.76
C ASN A 30 18.01 -14.72 7.89
N LEU A 31 17.96 -15.77 7.06
CA LEU A 31 16.84 -16.02 6.15
C LEU A 31 15.50 -16.26 6.87
N THR A 32 15.52 -16.80 8.08
CA THR A 32 14.29 -16.95 8.89
C THR A 32 13.76 -15.59 9.31
N ASN A 33 14.63 -14.67 9.73
CA ASN A 33 14.20 -13.29 10.03
C ASN A 33 13.63 -12.61 8.79
N TRP A 34 14.31 -12.76 7.65
CA TRP A 34 13.84 -12.19 6.39
C TRP A 34 12.46 -12.74 5.99
N HIS A 35 12.27 -14.06 6.01
CA HIS A 35 10.98 -14.65 5.65
C HIS A 35 9.86 -14.32 6.64
N GLU A 36 10.14 -14.27 7.95
CA GLU A 36 9.14 -13.82 8.93
C GLU A 36 8.80 -12.33 8.75
N PHE A 37 9.78 -11.49 8.41
CA PHE A 37 9.53 -10.10 8.06
C PHE A 37 8.68 -9.98 6.79
N MET A 38 8.92 -10.76 5.74
CA MET A 38 8.09 -10.69 4.52
C MET A 38 6.60 -10.99 4.80
N LYS A 39 6.29 -11.77 5.84
CA LYS A 39 4.89 -11.98 6.29
C LYS A 39 4.24 -10.70 6.81
N THR A 40 5.00 -9.71 7.30
CA THR A 40 4.46 -8.40 7.70
C THR A 40 3.98 -7.62 6.49
N LEU A 41 4.70 -7.68 5.36
CA LEU A 41 4.30 -7.03 4.10
C LEU A 41 3.03 -7.67 3.53
N VAL A 42 2.96 -9.01 3.56
CA VAL A 42 1.75 -9.75 3.18
C VAL A 42 0.58 -9.40 4.11
N ARG A 43 0.83 -9.32 5.44
CA ARG A 43 -0.17 -8.87 6.42
C ARG A 43 -0.61 -7.44 6.17
N ALA A 44 0.24 -6.56 5.64
CA ALA A 44 -0.09 -5.21 5.21
C ALA A 44 -0.85 -5.14 3.87
N GLY A 45 -1.15 -6.28 3.24
CA GLY A 45 -1.85 -6.35 1.95
C GLY A 45 -0.93 -6.27 0.73
N PHE A 46 0.39 -6.16 0.89
CA PHE A 46 1.36 -6.09 -0.20
C PHE A 46 1.88 -7.49 -0.55
N ARG A 47 1.26 -8.10 -1.57
CA ARG A 47 1.44 -9.53 -1.89
C ARG A 47 2.61 -9.84 -2.83
N SER A 48 3.15 -8.84 -3.53
CA SER A 48 4.19 -9.06 -4.53
C SER A 48 5.13 -7.87 -4.69
N ARG A 49 6.32 -8.12 -5.26
CA ARG A 49 7.33 -7.08 -5.53
C ARG A 49 6.80 -5.96 -6.42
N SER A 50 5.86 -6.25 -7.33
CA SER A 50 5.30 -5.25 -8.24
C SER A 50 4.53 -4.14 -7.51
N MET A 51 4.06 -4.41 -6.29
CA MET A 51 3.36 -3.45 -5.42
C MET A 51 4.32 -2.56 -4.59
N ILE A 52 5.59 -2.93 -4.49
CA ILE A 52 6.59 -2.21 -3.71
C ILE A 52 7.12 -1.05 -4.54
N THR A 53 6.91 0.19 -4.11
CA THR A 53 7.39 1.41 -4.81
C THR A 53 8.73 1.93 -4.29
N SER A 54 9.10 1.62 -3.05
CA SER A 54 10.32 2.08 -2.39
C SER A 54 11.04 0.93 -1.70
N GLU A 55 12.25 0.59 -2.16
CA GLU A 55 13.10 -0.42 -1.51
C GLU A 55 13.60 0.06 -0.14
N SER A 56 13.86 1.36 0.01
CA SER A 56 14.21 1.99 1.29
C SER A 56 13.13 1.76 2.35
N THR A 57 11.86 1.87 1.99
CA THR A 57 10.74 1.62 2.93
C THR A 57 10.71 0.18 3.43
N VAL A 58 11.01 -0.79 2.55
CA VAL A 58 11.14 -2.20 2.94
C VAL A 58 12.33 -2.39 3.87
N LEU A 59 13.49 -1.83 3.50
CA LEU A 59 14.72 -1.93 4.29
C LEU A 59 14.54 -1.39 5.72
N TYR A 60 13.97 -0.19 5.85
CA TYR A 60 13.79 0.46 7.14
C TYR A 60 12.70 -0.18 8.00
N SER A 61 11.65 -0.70 7.37
CA SER A 61 10.67 -1.53 8.08
C SER A 61 11.31 -2.83 8.59
N TYR A 62 12.27 -3.40 7.86
CA TYR A 62 13.03 -4.56 8.33
C TYR A 62 13.96 -4.23 9.48
N VAL A 63 14.61 -3.06 9.47
CA VAL A 63 15.40 -2.56 10.62
C VAL A 63 14.54 -2.49 11.87
N LEU A 64 13.36 -1.87 11.79
CA LEU A 64 12.44 -1.77 12.92
C LEU A 64 11.90 -3.13 13.36
N TYR A 65 11.64 -4.04 12.42
CA TYR A 65 11.27 -5.42 12.74
C TYR A 65 12.36 -6.14 13.56
N LEU A 66 13.63 -6.02 13.15
CA LEU A 66 14.74 -6.62 13.88
C LEU A 66 14.91 -5.99 15.27
N LEU A 67 14.77 -4.66 15.37
CA LEU A 67 14.82 -3.92 16.62
C LEU A 67 13.72 -4.40 17.59
N GLY A 68 12.46 -4.46 17.12
CA GLY A 68 11.34 -4.96 17.91
C GLY A 68 11.55 -6.41 18.37
N ARG A 69 12.13 -7.25 17.52
CA ARG A 69 12.40 -8.66 17.84
C ARG A 69 13.51 -8.85 18.87
N TYR A 70 14.66 -8.20 18.67
CA TYR A 70 15.88 -8.52 19.40
C TYR A 70 16.16 -7.61 20.58
N ASP A 71 15.72 -6.35 20.50
CA ASP A 71 16.06 -5.32 21.48
C ASP A 71 14.88 -5.06 22.42
N PHE A 72 13.64 -5.19 21.92
CA PHE A 72 12.42 -5.01 22.71
C PHE A 72 11.68 -6.31 23.05
N GLY A 73 12.04 -7.43 22.42
CA GLY A 73 11.44 -8.74 22.70
C GLY A 73 9.93 -8.79 22.42
N VAL A 74 9.45 -8.03 21.44
CA VAL A 74 8.03 -7.98 21.07
C VAL A 74 7.57 -9.35 20.58
N ASP A 75 6.42 -9.82 21.07
CA ASP A 75 5.82 -11.07 20.60
C ASP A 75 5.62 -11.07 19.08
N SER A 76 5.78 -12.23 18.45
CA SER A 76 5.77 -12.36 16.99
C SER A 76 4.45 -11.92 16.34
N HIS A 77 3.31 -12.09 17.02
CA HIS A 77 2.02 -11.62 16.50
C HIS A 77 1.93 -10.09 16.57
N ALA A 78 2.20 -9.51 17.74
CA ALA A 78 2.18 -8.06 17.93
C ALA A 78 3.18 -7.35 17.01
N LEU A 79 4.41 -7.89 16.89
CA LEU A 79 5.45 -7.37 16.02
C LEU A 79 5.01 -7.39 14.54
N ARG A 80 4.35 -8.47 14.10
CA ARG A 80 3.86 -8.58 12.73
C ARG A 80 2.80 -7.51 12.43
N SER A 81 1.84 -7.31 13.33
CA SER A 81 0.78 -6.30 13.16
C SER A 81 1.36 -4.88 13.15
N ILE A 82 2.20 -4.52 14.13
CA ILE A 82 2.71 -3.14 14.22
C ILE A 82 3.64 -2.80 13.05
N VAL A 83 4.47 -3.74 12.59
CA VAL A 83 5.34 -3.53 11.42
C VAL A 83 4.53 -3.49 10.13
N ALA A 84 3.44 -4.27 10.02
CA ALA A 84 2.53 -4.17 8.88
C ALA A 84 1.89 -2.76 8.79
N ARG A 85 1.39 -2.25 9.93
CA ARG A 85 0.88 -0.87 10.02
C ARG A 85 1.93 0.17 9.68
N TRP A 86 3.15 0.00 10.21
CA TRP A 86 4.28 0.89 9.93
C TRP A 86 4.62 0.92 8.44
N PHE A 87 4.73 -0.24 7.80
CA PHE A 87 5.06 -0.35 6.39
C PHE A 87 3.99 0.29 5.51
N PHE A 88 2.71 0.04 5.80
CA PHE A 88 1.59 0.66 5.08
C PHE A 88 1.65 2.19 5.18
N MET A 89 1.77 2.72 6.41
CA MET A 89 1.86 4.17 6.65
C MET A 89 3.08 4.77 5.96
N SER A 90 4.25 4.15 6.09
CA SER A 90 5.50 4.66 5.52
C SER A 90 5.46 4.67 4.00
N SER A 91 4.86 3.65 3.39
CA SER A 91 4.66 3.57 1.94
C SER A 91 3.66 4.64 1.47
N LEU A 92 2.55 4.80 2.18
CA LEU A 92 1.48 5.73 1.82
C LEU A 92 1.90 7.19 1.94
N THR A 93 2.67 7.54 2.98
CA THR A 93 3.14 8.91 3.24
C THR A 93 4.46 9.24 2.53
N GLY A 94 5.11 8.25 1.91
CA GLY A 94 6.42 8.43 1.29
C GLY A 94 7.55 8.71 2.29
N ARG A 95 7.39 8.33 3.56
CA ARG A 95 8.27 8.66 4.70
C ARG A 95 9.77 8.54 4.39
N TYR A 96 10.18 7.52 3.64
CA TYR A 96 11.59 7.23 3.35
C TYR A 96 12.02 7.51 1.90
N THR A 97 11.38 8.49 1.24
CA THR A 97 11.63 8.78 -0.18
C THR A 97 12.71 9.85 -0.39
N ASP A 98 12.62 10.98 0.30
CA ASP A 98 13.50 12.14 0.03
C ASP A 98 14.78 12.14 0.87
N SER A 99 14.66 11.91 2.18
CA SER A 99 15.78 11.87 3.12
C SER A 99 15.71 10.66 4.04
N PRO A 100 15.79 9.44 3.45
CA PRO A 100 15.57 8.18 4.16
C PRO A 100 16.41 8.00 5.43
N GLU A 101 17.69 8.32 5.37
CA GLU A 101 18.65 8.10 6.46
C GLU A 101 18.35 9.03 7.64
N SER A 102 18.21 10.34 7.38
CA SER A 102 17.84 11.33 8.40
C SER A 102 16.46 11.03 9.01
N GLN A 103 15.51 10.57 8.20
CA GLN A 103 14.20 10.17 8.72
C GLN A 103 14.30 8.93 9.62
N MET A 104 15.09 7.92 9.24
CA MET A 104 15.34 6.75 10.09
C MET A 104 16.05 7.14 11.40
N GLU A 105 17.05 8.02 11.35
CA GLU A 105 17.69 8.54 12.58
C GLU A 105 16.69 9.24 13.50
N SER A 106 15.79 10.05 12.93
CA SER A 106 14.71 10.70 13.67
C SER A 106 13.76 9.68 14.32
N ASP A 107 13.41 8.62 13.59
CA ASP A 107 12.55 7.54 14.07
C ASP A 107 13.21 6.78 15.22
N LEU A 108 14.49 6.40 15.07
CA LEU A 108 15.26 5.72 16.12
C LEU A 108 15.40 6.58 17.38
N ALA A 109 15.55 7.90 17.23
CA ALA A 109 15.62 8.81 18.36
C ALA A 109 14.33 8.83 19.21
N ARG A 110 13.17 8.45 18.65
CA ARG A 110 11.90 8.35 19.38
C ARG A 110 11.88 7.21 20.40
N PHE A 111 12.76 6.23 20.26
CA PHE A 111 12.89 5.12 21.21
C PHE A 111 13.80 5.45 22.41
N ARG A 112 14.36 6.66 22.50
CA ARG A 112 15.16 7.06 23.68
C ARG A 112 14.30 6.99 24.94
N GLY A 113 14.68 6.12 25.87
CA GLY A 113 13.95 5.89 27.12
C GLY A 113 12.87 4.80 27.04
N ALA A 114 12.60 4.25 25.85
CA ALA A 114 11.78 3.05 25.69
C ALA A 114 12.60 1.82 26.12
N GLY A 115 11.98 0.90 26.88
CA GLY A 115 12.66 -0.30 27.38
C GLY A 115 11.83 -1.58 27.29
N THR A 116 10.56 -1.48 26.93
CA THR A 116 9.63 -2.62 26.91
C THR A 116 9.02 -2.84 25.52
N ALA A 117 8.50 -4.06 25.29
CA ALA A 117 7.75 -4.38 24.08
C ALA A 117 6.57 -3.42 23.84
N ASP A 118 5.88 -3.02 24.91
CA ASP A 118 4.74 -2.11 24.84
C ASP A 118 5.17 -0.68 24.47
N ASP A 119 6.33 -0.22 24.95
CA ASP A 119 6.89 1.07 24.53
C ASP A 119 7.18 1.07 23.04
N PHE A 120 7.75 -0.02 22.51
CA PHE A 120 8.07 -0.14 21.09
C PHE A 120 6.81 0.00 20.23
N VAL A 121 5.75 -0.73 20.60
CA VAL A 121 4.46 -0.68 19.91
C VAL A 121 3.86 0.73 19.99
N SER A 122 3.89 1.33 21.19
CA SER A 122 3.33 2.66 21.44
C SER A 122 4.04 3.76 20.64
N VAL A 123 5.37 3.69 20.50
CA VAL A 123 6.16 4.64 19.70
C VAL A 123 5.75 4.56 18.23
N LEU A 124 5.72 3.36 17.65
CA LEU A 124 5.37 3.19 16.23
C LEU A 124 3.91 3.59 15.96
N ASP A 125 2.99 3.21 16.83
CA ASP A 125 1.57 3.55 16.71
C ASP A 125 1.35 5.07 16.82
N GLY A 126 2.02 5.72 17.77
CA GLY A 126 1.96 7.17 17.94
C GLY A 126 2.42 7.93 16.70
N ILE A 127 3.57 7.55 16.13
CA ILE A 127 4.07 8.17 14.90
C ILE A 127 3.11 7.93 13.72
N ALA A 128 2.54 6.72 13.60
CA ALA A 128 1.60 6.43 12.53
C ALA A 128 0.31 7.26 12.63
N ARG A 129 -0.22 7.44 13.85
CA ARG A 129 -1.39 8.29 14.12
C ARG A 129 -1.10 9.76 13.82
N ASP A 130 0.07 10.26 14.20
CA ASP A 130 0.48 11.64 13.96
C ASP A 130 0.68 11.92 12.45
N ALA A 131 1.06 10.90 11.68
CA ALA A 131 1.22 11.01 10.22
C ALA A 131 -0.12 10.90 9.46
N LEU A 132 -1.06 10.09 9.95
CA LEU A 132 -2.33 9.76 9.30
C LEU A 132 -3.51 10.46 10.00
N THR A 133 -3.46 11.78 10.06
CA THR A 133 -4.50 12.63 10.67
C THR A 133 -5.81 12.61 9.87
N GLU A 134 -6.90 13.13 10.45
CA GLU A 134 -8.17 13.29 9.72
C GLU A 134 -8.00 14.14 8.46
N ASP A 135 -7.21 15.22 8.51
CA ASP A 135 -6.91 16.05 7.34
C ASP A 135 -6.10 15.29 6.28
N PHE A 136 -5.22 14.37 6.70
CA PHE A 136 -4.50 13.51 5.76
C PHE A 136 -5.50 12.68 4.94
N TRP A 137 -6.44 12.02 5.61
CA TRP A 137 -7.44 11.17 4.95
C TRP A 137 -8.45 11.96 4.13
N ALA A 138 -8.94 13.09 4.64
CA ALA A 138 -10.01 13.86 4.01
C ALA A 138 -9.53 14.80 2.90
N ILE A 139 -8.26 15.23 2.94
CA ILE A 139 -7.73 16.28 2.06
C ILE A 139 -6.47 15.82 1.34
N SER A 140 -5.41 15.48 2.08
CA SER A 140 -4.09 15.23 1.49
C SER A 140 -4.08 14.03 0.56
N LEU A 141 -4.65 12.89 0.98
CA LEU A 141 -4.67 11.66 0.20
C LEU A 141 -5.57 11.77 -1.05
N PRO A 142 -6.83 12.29 -0.98
CA PRO A 142 -7.63 12.55 -2.17
C PRO A 142 -6.91 13.42 -3.20
N ASN A 143 -6.21 14.48 -2.77
CA ASN A 143 -5.42 15.32 -3.68
C ASN A 143 -4.22 14.57 -4.26
N ALA A 144 -3.53 13.76 -3.46
CA ALA A 144 -2.38 12.97 -3.91
C ALA A 144 -2.77 11.84 -4.90
N LEU A 145 -4.03 11.40 -4.88
CA LEU A 145 -4.61 10.47 -5.86
C LEU A 145 -4.85 11.12 -7.24
N GLU A 146 -4.78 12.44 -7.37
CA GLU A 146 -4.77 13.14 -8.66
C GLU A 146 -3.40 13.01 -9.36
N THR A 147 -3.13 11.82 -9.87
CA THR A 147 -1.89 11.54 -10.60
C THR A 147 -2.16 10.57 -11.74
N SER A 148 -1.39 10.73 -12.82
CA SER A 148 -1.37 9.83 -13.97
C SER A 148 -0.23 8.81 -13.91
N SER A 149 0.49 8.74 -12.79
CA SER A 149 1.61 7.81 -12.65
C SER A 149 1.11 6.37 -12.66
N ALA A 150 1.65 5.58 -13.60
CA ALA A 150 1.40 4.14 -13.66
C ALA A 150 2.00 3.38 -12.45
N ARG A 151 2.85 3.99 -11.64
CA ARG A 151 3.41 3.36 -10.46
C ARG A 151 3.42 4.37 -9.32
N SER A 152 2.47 4.20 -8.41
CA SER A 152 2.19 5.18 -7.35
C SER A 152 1.99 4.47 -6.02
N PRO A 153 2.55 4.98 -4.91
CA PRO A 153 2.30 4.43 -3.57
C PRO A 153 0.80 4.42 -3.24
N TYR A 154 0.05 5.44 -3.67
CA TYR A 154 -1.39 5.55 -3.42
C TYR A 154 -2.19 4.45 -4.15
N LEU A 155 -1.80 4.14 -5.40
CA LEU A 155 -2.42 3.06 -6.16
C LEU A 155 -2.21 1.70 -5.48
N PHE A 156 -1.00 1.43 -5.00
CA PHE A 156 -0.72 0.15 -4.35
C PHE A 156 -1.22 0.07 -2.92
N ALA A 157 -1.36 1.19 -2.21
CA ALA A 157 -2.09 1.24 -0.95
C ALA A 157 -3.57 0.92 -1.17
N TYR A 158 -4.19 1.41 -2.25
CA TYR A 158 -5.54 1.01 -2.64
C TYR A 158 -5.63 -0.49 -2.93
N TYR A 159 -4.71 -1.07 -3.69
CA TYR A 159 -4.71 -2.52 -3.93
C TYR A 159 -4.44 -3.34 -2.66
N ALA A 160 -3.57 -2.84 -1.77
CA ALA A 160 -3.36 -3.46 -0.47
C ALA A 160 -4.64 -3.42 0.37
N ALA A 161 -5.36 -2.31 0.38
CA ALA A 161 -6.65 -2.21 1.06
C ALA A 161 -7.69 -3.18 0.49
N LEU A 162 -7.79 -3.33 -0.84
CA LEU A 162 -8.65 -4.34 -1.46
C LEU A 162 -8.30 -5.78 -1.00
N ASN A 163 -7.02 -6.09 -0.82
CA ASN A 163 -6.58 -7.38 -0.27
C ASN A 163 -7.00 -7.55 1.19
N LEU A 164 -6.87 -6.51 2.00
CA LEU A 164 -7.20 -6.52 3.43
C LEU A 164 -8.70 -6.64 3.68
N LEU A 165 -9.50 -6.01 2.81
CA LEU A 165 -10.96 -6.05 2.84
C LEU A 165 -11.55 -7.29 2.16
N ASP A 166 -10.72 -8.25 1.74
CA ASP A 166 -11.11 -9.47 1.03
C ASP A 166 -12.01 -9.18 -0.19
N ALA A 167 -11.70 -8.09 -0.90
CA ALA A 167 -12.55 -7.58 -1.98
C ALA A 167 -12.57 -8.52 -3.19
N ARG A 168 -13.74 -8.63 -3.83
CA ARG A 168 -13.86 -9.26 -5.16
C ARG A 168 -13.27 -8.37 -6.25
N VAL A 169 -12.75 -8.97 -7.31
CA VAL A 169 -12.36 -8.28 -8.54
C VAL A 169 -13.62 -7.67 -9.16
N LEU A 170 -13.51 -6.47 -9.74
CA LEU A 170 -14.69 -5.81 -10.30
C LEU A 170 -15.26 -6.67 -11.44
N PHE A 171 -16.57 -6.88 -11.38
CA PHE A 171 -17.34 -7.74 -12.29
C PHE A 171 -17.10 -9.26 -12.20
N SER A 172 -16.39 -9.74 -11.17
CA SER A 172 -16.03 -11.14 -10.99
C SER A 172 -16.40 -11.67 -9.59
N GLU A 173 -16.46 -13.00 -9.47
CA GLU A 173 -16.55 -13.69 -8.17
C GLU A 173 -15.17 -13.95 -7.54
N MET A 174 -14.08 -13.84 -8.31
CA MET A 174 -12.71 -14.00 -7.81
C MET A 174 -12.32 -12.89 -6.84
N ARG A 175 -11.44 -13.18 -5.89
CA ARG A 175 -10.88 -12.17 -4.97
C ARG A 175 -9.69 -11.47 -5.58
N VAL A 176 -9.50 -10.21 -5.21
CA VAL A 176 -8.33 -9.40 -5.61
C VAL A 176 -7.03 -10.07 -5.15
N ALA A 177 -7.02 -10.69 -3.97
CA ALA A 177 -5.87 -11.39 -3.43
C ALA A 177 -5.44 -12.62 -4.25
N GLU A 178 -6.39 -13.31 -4.88
CA GLU A 178 -6.14 -14.43 -5.79
C GLU A 178 -5.58 -13.91 -7.12
N LEU A 179 -6.17 -12.84 -7.65
CA LEU A 179 -5.73 -12.24 -8.90
C LEU A 179 -4.30 -11.67 -8.80
N LEU A 180 -3.95 -11.08 -7.65
CA LEU A 180 -2.62 -10.51 -7.38
C LEU A 180 -1.57 -11.55 -6.93
N ASP A 181 -1.92 -12.84 -6.88
CA ASP A 181 -0.98 -13.88 -6.47
C ASP A 181 0.19 -14.01 -7.47
N PRO A 182 1.45 -13.82 -7.03
CA PRO A 182 2.61 -13.92 -7.92
C PRO A 182 2.78 -15.32 -8.54
N ALA A 183 2.24 -16.38 -7.93
CA ALA A 183 2.30 -17.74 -8.47
C ALA A 183 1.39 -17.95 -9.71
N ILE A 184 0.38 -17.09 -9.90
CA ILE A 184 -0.61 -17.21 -10.97
C ILE A 184 -0.18 -16.45 -12.24
N SER A 185 0.99 -15.80 -12.23
CA SER A 185 1.49 -14.92 -13.32
C SER A 185 1.51 -15.61 -14.70
N PRO A 186 0.52 -15.36 -15.58
CA PRO A 186 0.52 -15.90 -16.93
C PRO A 186 1.52 -15.13 -17.81
N ARG A 187 1.86 -15.69 -18.98
CA ARG A 187 2.73 -15.03 -19.99
C ARG A 187 2.19 -13.69 -20.51
N LYS A 188 0.91 -13.40 -20.26
CA LYS A 188 0.26 -12.08 -20.38
C LYS A 188 -0.14 -11.67 -18.97
N SER A 189 0.02 -10.42 -18.57
CA SER A 189 -0.38 -9.98 -17.23
C SER A 189 -1.85 -10.34 -16.99
N ALA A 190 -2.15 -11.26 -16.06
CA ALA A 190 -3.53 -11.60 -15.67
C ALA A 190 -4.35 -10.37 -15.23
N ILE A 191 -3.64 -9.27 -14.99
CA ILE A 191 -4.16 -8.01 -14.47
C ILE A 191 -3.88 -6.95 -15.51
N GLU A 192 -4.90 -6.59 -16.27
CA GLU A 192 -4.89 -5.35 -17.04
C GLU A 192 -5.68 -4.32 -16.23
N ARG A 193 -5.03 -3.20 -15.93
CA ARG A 193 -5.72 -2.05 -15.36
C ARG A 193 -6.71 -1.57 -16.41
N HIS A 194 -7.98 -1.69 -16.10
CA HIS A 194 -9.01 -1.19 -16.99
C HIS A 194 -9.33 0.25 -16.64
N HIS A 195 -9.48 1.07 -17.66
CA HIS A 195 -10.03 2.41 -17.52
C HIS A 195 -11.54 2.30 -17.44
N LEU A 196 -12.13 2.58 -16.27
CA LEU A 196 -13.59 2.60 -16.10
C LEU A 196 -14.27 3.48 -17.13
N PHE A 197 -13.67 4.61 -17.48
CA PHE A 197 -14.01 5.37 -18.68
C PHE A 197 -12.93 5.07 -19.73
N PRO A 198 -13.19 4.17 -20.70
CA PRO A 198 -12.17 3.74 -21.65
C PRO A 198 -11.58 4.89 -22.45
N LYS A 199 -10.31 4.78 -22.83
CA LYS A 199 -9.62 5.84 -23.58
C LYS A 199 -10.27 6.16 -24.92
N GLY A 200 -10.76 5.16 -25.66
CA GLY A 200 -11.49 5.39 -26.91
C GLY A 200 -12.76 6.20 -26.69
N TYR A 201 -13.52 5.88 -25.63
CA TYR A 201 -14.68 6.69 -25.22
C TYR A 201 -14.29 8.11 -24.83
N LEU A 202 -13.30 8.29 -23.95
CA LEU A 202 -12.84 9.62 -23.52
C LEU A 202 -12.41 10.50 -24.70
N LYS A 203 -11.76 9.92 -25.71
CA LYS A 203 -11.41 10.62 -26.96
C LYS A 203 -12.64 11.14 -27.70
N THR A 204 -13.75 10.39 -27.72
CA THR A 204 -14.98 10.80 -28.41
C THR A 204 -15.65 12.02 -27.77
N ILE A 205 -15.45 12.23 -26.47
CA ILE A 205 -15.94 13.38 -25.72
C ILE A 205 -14.88 14.49 -25.56
N GLY A 206 -13.79 14.42 -26.32
CA GLY A 206 -12.76 15.45 -26.40
C GLY A 206 -11.67 15.40 -25.31
N ILE A 207 -11.61 14.33 -24.51
CA ILE A 207 -10.62 14.17 -23.44
C ILE A 207 -9.49 13.27 -23.94
N THR A 208 -8.38 13.88 -24.34
CA THR A 208 -7.25 13.17 -24.96
C THR A 208 -5.95 13.26 -24.18
N ASP A 209 -5.86 14.15 -23.18
CA ASP A 209 -4.64 14.31 -22.39
C ASP A 209 -4.35 13.03 -21.59
N ILE A 210 -3.10 12.58 -21.62
CA ILE A 210 -2.65 11.40 -20.87
C ILE A 210 -2.78 11.65 -19.37
N ARG A 211 -2.52 12.89 -18.91
CA ARG A 211 -2.68 13.28 -17.52
C ARG A 211 -4.13 13.09 -17.04
N ASP A 212 -5.11 13.34 -17.91
CA ASP A 212 -6.53 13.20 -17.58
C ASP A 212 -7.02 11.76 -17.75
N THR A 213 -6.60 11.07 -18.81
CA THR A 213 -7.07 9.71 -19.13
C THR A 213 -6.46 8.63 -18.22
N ASN A 214 -5.22 8.80 -17.76
CA ASN A 214 -4.50 7.82 -16.91
C ASN A 214 -4.62 8.09 -15.40
N GLN A 215 -5.64 8.80 -14.96
CA GLN A 215 -5.87 9.07 -13.54
C GLN A 215 -6.06 7.77 -12.75
N ILE A 216 -5.47 7.68 -11.54
CA ILE A 216 -5.68 6.53 -10.63
C ILE A 216 -7.18 6.26 -10.42
N ALA A 217 -7.97 7.33 -10.23
CA ALA A 217 -9.41 7.25 -10.07
C ALA A 217 -10.17 6.77 -11.32
N ASN A 218 -9.52 6.60 -12.47
CA ASN A 218 -10.10 5.95 -13.64
C ASN A 218 -9.74 4.45 -13.72
N TYR A 219 -8.85 3.92 -12.87
CA TYR A 219 -8.45 2.51 -12.93
C TYR A 219 -9.36 1.59 -12.10
N ALA A 220 -9.55 0.37 -12.60
CA ALA A 220 -10.12 -0.74 -11.86
C ALA A 220 -9.37 -2.05 -12.16
N LEU A 221 -9.46 -2.99 -11.22
CA LEU A 221 -9.03 -4.37 -11.42
C LEU A 221 -10.21 -5.17 -11.95
N VAL A 222 -10.11 -5.63 -13.20
CA VAL A 222 -11.08 -6.50 -13.87
C VAL A 222 -10.36 -7.71 -14.45
N GLN A 223 -11.09 -8.76 -14.80
CA GLN A 223 -10.52 -9.89 -15.52
C GLN A 223 -10.24 -9.53 -16.99
N TRP A 224 -9.30 -10.24 -17.61
CA TRP A 224 -8.91 -9.99 -19.01
C TRP A 224 -10.09 -10.14 -19.99
N ASP A 225 -10.93 -11.16 -19.83
CA ASP A 225 -12.11 -11.36 -20.70
C ASP A 225 -13.08 -10.17 -20.59
N ASP A 226 -13.38 -9.72 -19.37
CA ASP A 226 -14.25 -8.56 -19.14
C ASP A 226 -13.62 -7.27 -19.74
N ASN A 227 -12.28 -7.10 -19.63
CA ASN A 227 -11.55 -5.98 -20.24
C ASN A 227 -11.71 -5.95 -21.77
N VAL A 228 -11.55 -7.10 -22.43
CA VAL A 228 -11.73 -7.24 -23.88
C VAL A 228 -13.18 -6.95 -24.29
N HIS A 229 -14.15 -7.42 -23.51
CA HIS A 229 -15.57 -7.19 -23.78
C HIS A 229 -16.01 -5.72 -23.62
N ILE A 230 -15.45 -4.99 -22.65
CA ILE A 230 -15.77 -3.56 -22.47
C ILE A 230 -15.18 -2.73 -23.63
N SER A 231 -13.94 -3.00 -24.02
CA SER A 231 -13.25 -2.31 -25.10
C SER A 231 -13.33 -0.77 -24.93
N ASP A 232 -13.76 -0.03 -25.96
CA ASP A 232 -13.89 1.43 -25.96
C ASP A 232 -15.32 1.92 -25.63
N SER A 233 -16.17 1.07 -25.06
CA SER A 233 -17.58 1.39 -24.79
C SER A 233 -17.75 2.42 -23.67
N ALA A 234 -18.78 3.27 -23.75
CA ALA A 234 -19.10 4.19 -22.66
C ALA A 234 -19.55 3.41 -21.40
N PRO A 235 -19.25 3.90 -20.19
CA PRO A 235 -19.73 3.30 -18.94
C PRO A 235 -21.24 3.05 -18.91
N SER A 236 -22.01 4.01 -19.43
CA SER A 236 -23.48 3.91 -19.57
C SER A 236 -23.95 2.71 -20.38
N ASP A 237 -23.12 2.21 -21.30
CA ASP A 237 -23.50 1.17 -22.26
C ASP A 237 -23.11 -0.22 -21.78
N TYR A 238 -21.97 -0.34 -21.08
CA TYR A 238 -21.46 -1.62 -20.62
C TYR A 238 -21.88 -1.94 -19.17
N TYR A 239 -21.91 -0.95 -18.27
CA TYR A 239 -22.13 -1.20 -16.85
C TYR A 239 -23.48 -1.86 -16.54
N PRO A 240 -24.62 -1.45 -17.14
CA PRO A 240 -25.91 -2.07 -16.85
C PRO A 240 -25.96 -3.59 -17.14
N LYS A 241 -25.16 -4.06 -18.10
CA LYS A 241 -25.07 -5.49 -18.45
C LYS A 241 -24.40 -6.29 -17.32
N TYR A 242 -23.38 -5.72 -16.70
CA TYR A 242 -22.67 -6.34 -15.57
C TYR A 242 -23.49 -6.28 -14.29
N GLU A 243 -24.16 -5.15 -14.03
CA GLU A 243 -25.07 -5.00 -12.91
C GLU A 243 -26.19 -6.05 -12.98
N GLN A 244 -26.82 -6.23 -14.15
CA GLN A 244 -27.85 -7.27 -14.34
C GLN A 244 -27.29 -8.69 -14.11
N ARG A 245 -26.04 -8.95 -14.49
CA ARG A 245 -25.38 -10.26 -14.32
C ARG A 245 -25.12 -10.58 -12.84
N LEU A 246 -24.70 -9.59 -12.07
CA LEU A 246 -24.07 -9.79 -10.75
C LEU A 246 -24.95 -9.36 -9.56
N ALA A 247 -25.95 -8.50 -9.78
CA ALA A 247 -26.87 -8.04 -8.74
C ALA A 247 -27.89 -9.10 -8.28
N ARG A 248 -27.67 -10.39 -8.60
CA ARG A 248 -28.46 -11.51 -8.05
C ARG A 248 -28.30 -11.60 -6.53
N ASP A 249 -27.14 -11.19 -6.02
CA ASP A 249 -26.88 -10.93 -4.60
C ASP A 249 -26.60 -9.43 -4.44
N ALA A 250 -27.66 -8.67 -4.15
CA ALA A 250 -27.59 -7.21 -4.04
C ALA A 250 -26.62 -6.75 -2.94
N ALA A 251 -26.58 -7.46 -1.80
CA ALA A 251 -25.71 -7.09 -0.69
C ALA A 251 -24.22 -7.29 -1.04
N ALA A 252 -23.89 -8.41 -1.68
CA ALA A 252 -22.52 -8.66 -2.14
C ALA A 252 -22.11 -7.68 -3.26
N TRP A 253 -23.05 -7.29 -4.12
CA TRP A 253 -22.81 -6.32 -5.18
C TRP A 253 -22.55 -4.92 -4.60
N ASP A 254 -23.38 -4.44 -3.68
CA ASP A 254 -23.20 -3.16 -3.00
C ASP A 254 -21.86 -3.09 -2.26
N LEU A 255 -21.47 -4.18 -1.59
CA LEU A 255 -20.16 -4.27 -0.95
C LEU A 255 -19.02 -4.20 -1.97
N THR A 256 -19.16 -4.85 -3.13
CA THR A 256 -18.18 -4.79 -4.22
C THR A 256 -18.03 -3.36 -4.75
N LEU A 257 -19.14 -2.65 -4.98
CA LEU A 257 -19.12 -1.25 -5.42
C LEU A 257 -18.43 -0.34 -4.40
N LYS A 258 -18.71 -0.53 -3.10
CA LYS A 258 -18.04 0.18 -2.00
C LYS A 258 -16.53 -0.09 -1.98
N HIS A 259 -16.11 -1.36 -2.05
CA HIS A 259 -14.69 -1.71 -2.11
C HIS A 259 -13.99 -1.08 -3.32
N HIS A 260 -14.66 -1.00 -4.47
CA HIS A 260 -14.10 -0.38 -5.69
C HIS A 260 -14.23 1.16 -5.74
N ALA A 261 -14.70 1.77 -4.65
CA ALA A 261 -14.88 3.21 -4.51
C ALA A 261 -15.74 3.80 -5.65
N LEU A 262 -16.78 3.09 -6.09
CA LEU A 262 -17.64 3.53 -7.18
C LEU A 262 -18.81 4.35 -6.60
N PRO A 263 -18.93 5.65 -6.93
CA PRO A 263 -20.05 6.45 -6.45
C PRO A 263 -21.36 6.02 -7.12
N ASP A 264 -22.49 6.30 -6.47
CA ASP A 264 -23.81 5.97 -7.00
C ASP A 264 -24.02 6.60 -8.38
N GLY A 265 -24.47 5.79 -9.34
CA GLY A 265 -24.69 6.24 -10.72
C GLY A 265 -23.42 6.66 -11.46
N TRP A 266 -22.22 6.22 -11.02
CA TRP A 266 -20.93 6.61 -11.63
C TRP A 266 -20.90 6.48 -13.17
N HIS A 267 -21.56 5.47 -13.72
CA HIS A 267 -21.60 5.18 -15.15
C HIS A 267 -22.35 6.24 -15.99
N CYS A 268 -23.14 7.10 -15.33
CA CYS A 268 -23.86 8.21 -15.95
C CYS A 268 -23.27 9.58 -15.61
N LYS A 269 -22.20 9.65 -14.80
CA LYS A 269 -21.58 10.91 -14.40
C LYS A 269 -20.70 11.48 -15.51
N GLU A 270 -20.56 12.80 -15.52
CA GLU A 270 -19.49 13.46 -16.26
C GLU A 270 -18.13 13.02 -15.70
N TYR A 271 -17.14 12.87 -16.58
CA TYR A 271 -15.87 12.24 -16.24
C TYR A 271 -15.10 12.96 -15.12
N ARG A 272 -15.01 14.29 -15.15
CA ARG A 272 -14.31 15.05 -14.10
C ARG A 272 -15.03 14.95 -12.77
N GLN A 273 -16.36 15.07 -12.78
CA GLN A 273 -17.17 14.87 -11.56
C GLN A 273 -16.95 13.47 -10.97
N PHE A 274 -16.92 12.43 -11.83
CA PHE A 274 -16.64 11.06 -11.41
C PHE A 274 -15.26 10.94 -10.73
N LEU A 275 -14.22 11.52 -11.33
CA LEU A 275 -12.87 11.48 -10.75
C LEU A 275 -12.81 12.16 -9.39
N ASP A 276 -13.44 13.33 -9.24
CA ASP A 276 -13.47 14.09 -7.98
C ASP A 276 -14.15 13.32 -6.85
N GLU A 277 -15.31 12.71 -7.13
CA GLU A 277 -16.04 11.91 -6.15
C GLU A 277 -15.26 10.62 -5.82
N ARG A 278 -14.76 9.90 -6.83
CA ARG A 278 -14.07 8.62 -6.64
C ARG A 278 -12.75 8.77 -5.88
N ARG A 279 -12.01 9.86 -6.04
CA ARG A 279 -10.77 10.09 -5.25
C ARG A 279 -11.02 10.11 -3.74
N LYS A 280 -12.14 10.71 -3.30
CA LYS A 280 -12.54 10.73 -1.89
C LYS A 280 -12.88 9.33 -1.40
N LEU A 281 -13.69 8.60 -2.16
CA LEU A 281 -14.06 7.22 -1.84
C LEU A 281 -12.84 6.27 -1.86
N LEU A 282 -11.88 6.48 -2.75
CA LEU A 282 -10.63 5.70 -2.76
C LEU A 282 -9.83 5.91 -1.47
N ALA A 283 -9.74 7.16 -0.99
CA ALA A 283 -9.08 7.46 0.29
C ALA A 283 -9.80 6.76 1.46
N GLU A 284 -11.14 6.72 1.46
CA GLU A 284 -11.93 5.99 2.45
C GLU A 284 -11.68 4.49 2.40
N VAL A 285 -11.59 3.88 1.22
CA VAL A 285 -11.25 2.45 1.07
C VAL A 285 -9.84 2.17 1.58
N ILE A 286 -8.86 3.02 1.25
CA ILE A 286 -7.48 2.89 1.75
C ILE A 286 -7.46 2.94 3.28
N ARG A 287 -8.19 3.90 3.86
CA ARG A 287 -8.34 4.04 5.32
C ARG A 287 -8.97 2.81 5.94
N ALA A 288 -10.09 2.33 5.40
CA ALA A 288 -10.79 1.15 5.89
C ALA A 288 -9.87 -0.08 5.86
N GLY A 289 -9.07 -0.25 4.80
CA GLY A 289 -8.04 -1.30 4.74
C GLY A 289 -6.98 -1.15 5.83
N TYR A 290 -6.42 0.05 5.99
CA TYR A 290 -5.40 0.35 7.00
C TYR A 290 -5.90 0.07 8.43
N GLU A 291 -7.16 0.39 8.74
CA GLU A 291 -7.77 0.20 10.07
C GLU A 291 -7.97 -1.28 10.44
N THR A 292 -7.85 -2.22 9.50
CA THR A 292 -7.92 -3.68 9.79
C THR A 292 -6.62 -4.30 10.33
N LEU A 293 -5.53 -3.53 10.34
CA LEU A 293 -4.17 -4.05 10.56
C LEU A 293 -3.82 -4.29 12.03
#